data_AF-A0A136MFF8-F1
#
_entry.id   AF-A0A136MFF8-F1
#
_cell.length_a   1.000
_cell.length_b   1.000
_cell.length_c   1.000
_cell.angle_alpha   90.00
_cell.angle_beta   90.00
_cell.angle_gamma   90.00
#
_symmetry.space_group_name_H-M   'P 1'
#
loop_
_entity.id
_entity.type
_entity.pdbx_description
1 polymer ?
#
loop_
_entity_poly.entity_id
_entity_poly.type
_entity_poly.pdbx_seq_one_letter_code
_entity_poly.pdbx_strand_id
1 'polypeptide(L)'
;MEVPVLNILSNSTVQAVVLEEVRQIQLKDPALEKELGKALDTLAGSRNQEKKPLTLTFQGDGKRRIRAGYLVETPIWKTSYRLVLPSEKEAQGFLQGWAIIENQTDNDWEGVNLSLVSGRPISFIQDLYQPIYVPRQVYQPRDEAFLLSLSRKVLDDKMERGSAMMRKSKGDGVIVGSAPMVPGEGQMAGRPRRTHSEFSDMDSDGFGPSESLAAGYGSAGGSAMPAPPASAPPEPIDIASSVSAAAMAGEVGELFQYQIGSVDLPRQRSAMLPIVTDKTKVERLSLYNQSVLADHPLLGARLTNTTGKHLQQGPITVFDEGAYAGDSRIENLPGSQHALLSFGIDQMVKVQATHVSQESRIMTGKIYNGVLEITNKRIASQDYVIQNHDKKDREILIEHPVRPGWNLANGLTPIEKTETLYRFSVPVVSGSTKTLTVKQEIIESQTIALIPADIGILEVYSQQGEIPQPIRTALAKAFEMRKSLMELERQLSTRGEKIAAITEEQKRIRDNMTAGIDKQSDYYTRLLTKLNQQETEIEQIQAEMTRLQADIETQRKALEDYILKLDLQ
;
A
#
# COMPACT_ATOMS: atom_id res chain seq x y z
N MET A 1 -1.50 -7.76 -80.92
CA MET A 1 -1.55 -8.37 -79.59
C MET A 1 -0.90 -9.73 -79.70
N GLU A 2 -0.09 -10.13 -78.73
CA GLU A 2 0.39 -11.50 -78.65
C GLU A 2 -0.73 -12.34 -78.03
N VAL A 3 -1.13 -13.43 -78.69
CA VAL A 3 -2.19 -14.32 -78.20
C VAL A 3 -1.52 -15.53 -77.55
N PRO A 4 -1.75 -15.82 -76.26
CA PRO A 4 -1.16 -16.98 -75.61
C PRO A 4 -1.73 -18.27 -76.22
N VAL A 5 -0.86 -19.14 -76.72
CA VAL A 5 -1.23 -20.43 -77.31
C VAL A 5 -0.55 -21.59 -76.59
N LEU A 6 -1.32 -22.63 -76.27
CA LEU A 6 -0.81 -23.91 -75.80
C LEU A 6 -0.60 -24.83 -77.01
N ASN A 7 0.64 -25.20 -77.28
CA ASN A 7 0.98 -26.18 -78.31
C ASN A 7 0.99 -27.59 -77.70
N ILE A 8 0.02 -28.42 -78.10
CA ILE A 8 -0.12 -29.81 -77.63
C ILE A 8 0.40 -30.75 -78.71
N LEU A 9 1.40 -31.57 -78.38
CA LEU A 9 1.84 -32.70 -79.22
C LEU A 9 1.03 -33.95 -78.83
N SER A 10 0.34 -34.56 -79.78
CA SER A 10 -0.43 -35.79 -79.60
C SER A 10 -0.33 -36.66 -80.85
N ASN A 11 -0.03 -37.95 -80.70
CA ASN A 11 0.05 -38.92 -81.81
C ASN A 11 0.79 -38.40 -83.05
N SER A 12 1.94 -37.74 -82.84
CA SER A 12 2.81 -37.14 -83.86
C SER A 12 2.27 -35.90 -84.60
N THR A 13 1.13 -35.32 -84.19
CA THR A 13 0.68 -34.00 -84.65
C THR A 13 0.79 -32.95 -83.54
N VAL A 14 1.17 -31.72 -83.90
CA VAL A 14 1.16 -30.55 -83.00
C VAL A 14 -0.08 -29.74 -83.30
N GLN A 15 -0.89 -29.46 -82.27
CA GLN A 15 -2.06 -28.59 -82.36
C GLN A 15 -1.88 -27.39 -81.43
N ALA A 16 -1.98 -26.19 -81.98
CA ALA A 16 -2.07 -24.95 -81.20
C ALA A 16 -3.51 -24.75 -80.72
N VAL A 17 -3.68 -24.36 -79.45
CA VAL A 17 -4.97 -24.01 -78.84
C VAL A 17 -4.83 -22.62 -78.20
N VAL A 18 -5.72 -21.69 -78.53
CA VAL A 18 -5.73 -20.35 -77.91
C VAL A 18 -6.13 -20.47 -76.45
N LEU A 19 -5.26 -20.02 -75.54
CA LEU A 19 -5.42 -20.26 -74.11
C LEU A 19 -6.66 -19.55 -73.53
N GLU A 20 -7.02 -18.40 -74.09
CA GLU A 20 -8.20 -17.60 -73.73
C GLU A 20 -9.53 -18.29 -74.09
N GLU A 21 -9.51 -19.25 -75.03
CA GLU A 21 -10.69 -20.04 -75.41
C GLU A 21 -10.87 -21.30 -74.55
N VAL A 22 -9.86 -21.67 -73.75
CA VAL A 22 -9.87 -22.89 -72.91
C VAL A 22 -10.73 -22.67 -71.65
N ARG A 23 -12.04 -22.94 -71.79
CA ARG A 23 -13.01 -22.82 -70.69
C ARG A 23 -12.97 -23.97 -69.67
N GLN A 24 -12.38 -25.11 -70.03
CA GLN A 24 -12.29 -26.29 -69.18
C GLN A 24 -11.06 -27.12 -69.54
N ILE A 25 -10.36 -27.62 -68.52
CA ILE A 25 -9.30 -28.62 -68.62
C ILE A 25 -9.74 -29.83 -67.78
N GLN A 26 -9.61 -31.03 -68.33
CA GLN A 26 -9.85 -32.28 -67.61
C GLN A 26 -8.60 -33.15 -67.66
N LEU A 27 -8.11 -33.56 -66.50
CA LEU A 27 -7.01 -34.53 -66.40
C LEU A 27 -7.57 -35.93 -66.72
N LYS A 28 -6.89 -36.67 -67.61
CA LYS A 28 -7.27 -38.03 -67.98
C LYS A 28 -6.61 -39.12 -67.12
N ASP A 29 -5.70 -38.71 -66.24
CA ASP A 29 -5.03 -39.58 -65.27
C ASP A 29 -5.64 -39.35 -63.87
N PRO A 30 -6.37 -40.34 -63.31
CA PRO A 30 -7.00 -40.23 -61.99
C PRO A 30 -6.00 -40.13 -60.83
N ALA A 31 -4.74 -40.54 -61.01
CA ALA A 31 -3.70 -40.36 -60.00
C ALA A 31 -3.25 -38.90 -59.97
N LEU A 32 -2.97 -38.31 -61.13
CA LEU A 32 -2.56 -36.91 -61.25
C LEU A 32 -3.67 -35.94 -60.84
N GLU A 33 -4.94 -36.25 -61.17
CA GLU A 33 -6.11 -35.51 -60.68
C GLU A 33 -6.19 -35.49 -59.15
N LYS A 34 -5.95 -36.64 -58.52
CA LYS A 34 -5.96 -36.80 -57.06
C LYS A 34 -4.77 -36.14 -56.37
N GLU A 35 -3.61 -36.07 -57.01
CA GLU A 35 -2.45 -35.34 -56.49
C GLU A 35 -2.59 -33.83 -56.64
N LEU A 36 -3.10 -33.34 -57.79
CA LEU A 36 -3.40 -31.92 -57.98
C LEU A 36 -4.48 -31.45 -56.99
N GLY A 37 -5.54 -32.25 -56.79
CA GLY A 37 -6.56 -31.98 -55.77
C GLY A 37 -5.94 -31.82 -54.37
N LYS A 38 -5.15 -32.80 -53.92
CA LYS A 38 -4.43 -32.72 -52.63
C LYS A 38 -3.51 -31.50 -52.53
N ALA A 39 -2.80 -31.13 -53.60
CA ALA A 39 -1.91 -29.99 -53.61
C ALA A 39 -2.69 -28.66 -53.47
N LEU A 40 -3.83 -28.55 -54.16
CA LEU A 40 -4.73 -27.40 -54.06
C LEU A 40 -5.42 -27.33 -52.69
N ASP A 41 -5.87 -28.45 -52.12
CA ASP A 41 -6.41 -28.55 -50.77
C ASP A 41 -5.38 -28.11 -49.72
N THR A 42 -4.13 -28.54 -49.88
CA THR A 42 -3.01 -28.18 -48.99
C THR A 42 -2.69 -26.68 -49.09
N LEU A 43 -2.68 -26.12 -50.30
CA LEU A 43 -2.51 -24.68 -50.53
C LEU A 43 -3.67 -23.86 -49.94
N ALA A 44 -4.91 -24.31 -50.11
CA ALA A 44 -6.10 -23.70 -49.52
C ALA A 44 -6.05 -23.71 -47.98
N GLY A 45 -5.65 -24.84 -47.37
CA GLY A 45 -5.41 -24.94 -45.93
C GLY A 45 -4.29 -24.02 -45.45
N SER A 46 -3.18 -23.94 -46.18
CA SER A 46 -2.03 -23.09 -45.81
C SER A 46 -2.34 -21.59 -45.80
N ARG A 47 -3.35 -21.17 -46.57
CA ARG A 47 -3.83 -19.77 -46.65
C ARG A 47 -4.76 -19.35 -45.50
N ASN A 48 -5.19 -20.27 -44.63
CA ASN A 48 -6.17 -19.95 -43.58
C ASN A 48 -5.82 -20.67 -42.25
N GLN A 49 -4.61 -20.39 -41.74
CA GLN A 49 -4.03 -21.09 -40.58
C GLN A 49 -4.85 -20.95 -39.28
N GLU A 50 -5.73 -19.96 -39.21
CA GLU A 50 -6.64 -19.70 -38.10
C GLU A 50 -7.86 -20.65 -38.07
N LYS A 51 -8.22 -21.27 -39.20
CA LYS A 51 -9.45 -22.09 -39.31
C LYS A 51 -9.13 -23.56 -39.56
N LYS A 52 -9.27 -24.39 -38.52
CA LYS A 52 -9.03 -25.85 -38.57
C LYS A 52 -10.34 -26.63 -38.81
N PRO A 53 -10.39 -27.58 -39.76
CA PRO A 53 -11.60 -28.38 -40.00
C PRO A 53 -11.84 -29.40 -38.88
N LEU A 54 -13.03 -29.39 -38.29
CA LEU A 54 -13.47 -30.37 -37.29
C LEU A 54 -14.38 -31.42 -37.95
N THR A 55 -13.91 -32.67 -38.07
CA THR A 55 -14.70 -33.78 -38.61
C THR A 55 -15.36 -34.57 -37.48
N LEU A 56 -16.70 -34.58 -37.46
CA LEU A 56 -17.48 -35.38 -36.50
C LEU A 56 -17.99 -36.66 -37.17
N THR A 57 -17.43 -37.80 -36.78
CA THR A 57 -17.81 -39.12 -37.32
C THR A 57 -18.85 -39.79 -36.41
N PHE A 58 -19.92 -40.31 -37.01
CA PHE A 58 -21.05 -40.93 -36.30
C PHE A 58 -21.21 -42.39 -36.69
N GLN A 59 -21.17 -43.29 -35.70
CA GLN A 59 -21.41 -44.73 -35.89
C GLN A 59 -22.87 -45.12 -35.57
N GLY A 60 -23.41 -46.09 -36.32
CA GLY A 60 -24.77 -46.62 -36.20
C GLY A 60 -25.81 -45.90 -37.05
N ASP A 61 -26.88 -46.62 -37.40
CA ASP A 61 -27.93 -46.18 -38.33
C ASP A 61 -29.05 -45.35 -37.66
N GLY A 62 -29.76 -44.58 -38.48
CA GLY A 62 -30.94 -43.81 -38.08
C GLY A 62 -30.68 -42.35 -37.68
N LYS A 63 -31.75 -41.63 -37.33
CA LYS A 63 -31.69 -40.21 -36.95
C LYS A 63 -31.58 -40.06 -35.43
N ARG A 64 -30.56 -39.33 -34.96
CA ARG A 64 -30.41 -38.94 -33.54
C ARG A 64 -30.10 -37.45 -33.41
N ARG A 65 -30.60 -36.81 -32.34
CA ARG A 65 -30.23 -35.44 -31.98
C ARG A 65 -28.79 -35.44 -31.44
N ILE A 66 -27.93 -34.65 -32.04
CA ILE A 66 -26.55 -34.42 -31.62
C ILE A 66 -26.46 -33.00 -31.03
N ARG A 67 -25.61 -32.82 -30.01
CA ARG A 67 -25.24 -31.51 -29.47
C ARG A 67 -23.71 -31.42 -29.49
N ALA A 68 -23.19 -30.44 -30.21
CA ALA A 68 -21.80 -29.99 -30.03
C ALA A 68 -21.78 -28.82 -29.05
N GLY A 69 -20.68 -28.65 -28.34
CA GLY A 69 -20.40 -27.51 -27.48
C GLY A 69 -18.91 -27.20 -27.56
N TYR A 70 -18.58 -25.92 -27.50
CA TYR A 70 -17.21 -25.41 -27.54
C TYR A 70 -17.10 -24.22 -26.61
N LEU A 71 -15.89 -23.96 -26.12
CA LEU A 71 -15.58 -22.78 -25.32
C LEU A 71 -14.75 -21.82 -26.19
N VAL A 72 -15.09 -20.54 -26.13
CA VAL A 72 -14.27 -19.44 -26.66
C VAL A 72 -13.76 -18.62 -25.49
N GLU A 73 -12.68 -17.86 -25.70
CA GLU A 73 -12.36 -16.75 -24.81
C GLU A 73 -13.51 -15.72 -24.85
N THR A 74 -13.92 -15.24 -23.69
CA THR A 74 -14.99 -14.25 -23.55
C THR A 74 -14.49 -13.06 -22.74
N PRO A 75 -14.75 -11.81 -23.17
CA PRO A 75 -14.32 -10.63 -22.43
C PRO A 75 -15.00 -10.54 -21.06
N ILE A 76 -14.32 -9.90 -20.11
CA ILE A 76 -14.88 -9.60 -18.80
C ILE A 76 -16.02 -8.59 -18.97
N TRP A 77 -17.24 -9.03 -18.62
CA TRP A 77 -18.42 -8.17 -18.54
C TRP A 77 -18.26 -7.13 -17.43
N LYS A 78 -18.76 -5.92 -17.64
CA LYS A 78 -18.57 -4.77 -16.73
C LYS A 78 -19.90 -4.35 -16.13
N THR A 79 -19.93 -3.85 -14.90
CA THR A 79 -21.12 -3.22 -14.33
C THR A 79 -21.06 -1.70 -14.40
N SER A 80 -22.22 -1.07 -14.48
CA SER A 80 -22.42 0.36 -14.25
C SER A 80 -23.76 0.57 -13.57
N TYR A 81 -23.87 1.58 -12.71
CA TYR A 81 -25.05 1.83 -11.88
C TYR A 81 -25.50 3.29 -11.92
N ARG A 82 -26.79 3.51 -11.65
CA ARG A 82 -27.37 4.81 -11.35
C ARG A 82 -28.15 4.72 -10.04
N LEU A 83 -27.85 5.61 -9.12
CA LEU A 83 -28.61 5.79 -7.87
C LEU A 83 -29.39 7.10 -7.92
N VAL A 84 -30.71 7.03 -7.76
CA VAL A 84 -31.54 8.21 -7.46
C VAL A 84 -31.74 8.26 -5.96
N LEU A 85 -31.34 9.36 -5.34
CA LEU A 85 -31.51 9.56 -3.90
C LEU A 85 -33.00 9.83 -3.55
N PRO A 86 -33.50 9.32 -2.41
CA PRO A 86 -34.90 9.48 -2.01
C PRO A 86 -35.29 10.96 -1.87
N SER A 87 -36.42 11.39 -2.44
CA SER A 87 -36.96 12.72 -2.11
C SER A 87 -37.34 12.82 -0.63
N GLU A 88 -37.50 14.02 -0.07
CA GLU A 88 -37.99 14.20 1.33
C GLU A 88 -39.38 13.56 1.59
N LYS A 89 -40.09 13.18 0.53
CA LYS A 89 -41.41 12.53 0.57
C LYS A 89 -41.34 11.01 0.41
N GLU A 90 -40.16 10.43 0.18
CA GLU A 90 -39.96 9.00 -0.08
C GLU A 90 -38.91 8.38 0.85
N ALA A 91 -39.20 7.20 1.40
CA ALA A 91 -38.31 6.52 2.35
C ALA A 91 -37.23 5.62 1.69
N GLN A 92 -37.17 5.56 0.36
CA GLN A 92 -36.31 4.65 -0.40
C GLN A 92 -35.77 5.33 -1.66
N GLY A 93 -34.49 5.14 -1.95
CA GLY A 93 -33.90 5.51 -3.24
C GLY A 93 -34.19 4.47 -4.32
N PHE A 94 -33.80 4.77 -5.55
CA PHE A 94 -33.97 3.86 -6.70
C PHE A 94 -32.62 3.51 -7.30
N LEU A 95 -32.34 2.21 -7.44
CA LEU A 95 -31.10 1.70 -7.98
C LEU A 95 -31.35 1.02 -9.33
N GLN A 96 -30.78 1.60 -10.38
CA GLN A 96 -30.64 0.97 -11.70
C GLN A 96 -29.21 0.44 -11.83
N GLY A 97 -29.05 -0.72 -12.46
CA GLY A 97 -27.75 -1.35 -12.69
C GLY A 97 -27.77 -2.19 -13.96
N TRP A 98 -26.70 -2.06 -14.75
CA TRP A 98 -26.57 -2.70 -16.05
C TRP A 98 -25.29 -3.54 -16.14
N ALA A 99 -25.38 -4.67 -16.83
CA ALA A 99 -24.25 -5.41 -17.34
C ALA A 99 -23.91 -4.92 -18.76
N ILE A 100 -22.67 -4.49 -18.96
CA ILE A 100 -22.10 -4.12 -20.25
C ILE A 100 -21.35 -5.34 -20.79
N ILE A 101 -21.75 -5.78 -21.98
CA ILE A 101 -21.40 -7.10 -22.54
C ILE A 101 -21.02 -6.91 -24.01
N GLU A 102 -20.06 -7.67 -24.50
CA GLU A 102 -19.48 -7.52 -25.84
C GLU A 102 -19.52 -8.87 -26.57
N ASN A 103 -20.24 -8.96 -27.70
CA ASN A 103 -20.17 -10.14 -28.56
C ASN A 103 -18.92 -10.03 -29.46
N GLN A 104 -17.80 -10.53 -28.97
CA GLN A 104 -16.53 -10.57 -29.71
C GLN A 104 -16.41 -11.78 -30.67
N THR A 105 -17.48 -12.57 -30.87
CA THR A 105 -17.46 -13.75 -31.76
C THR A 105 -17.70 -13.38 -33.24
N ASP A 106 -17.41 -14.31 -34.16
CA ASP A 106 -17.70 -14.18 -35.61
C ASP A 106 -19.21 -14.24 -35.94
N ASN A 107 -20.07 -14.58 -34.98
CA ASN A 107 -21.49 -14.90 -35.17
C ASN A 107 -22.39 -13.91 -34.44
N ASP A 108 -23.50 -13.54 -35.06
CA ASP A 108 -24.58 -12.81 -34.41
C ASP A 108 -25.25 -13.71 -33.35
N TRP A 109 -25.59 -13.16 -32.18
CA TRP A 109 -26.36 -13.89 -31.17
C TRP A 109 -27.85 -13.72 -31.49
N GLU A 110 -28.55 -14.85 -31.63
CA GLU A 110 -30.01 -14.94 -31.80
C GLU A 110 -30.55 -15.88 -30.71
N GLY A 111 -31.46 -15.38 -29.87
CA GLY A 111 -32.12 -16.18 -28.83
C GLY A 111 -31.21 -16.74 -27.73
N VAL A 112 -30.04 -16.14 -27.49
CA VAL A 112 -29.03 -16.69 -26.57
C VAL A 112 -29.44 -16.46 -25.12
N ASN A 113 -29.66 -17.54 -24.36
CA ASN A 113 -29.81 -17.46 -22.91
C ASN A 113 -28.45 -17.17 -22.28
N LEU A 114 -28.35 -16.06 -21.55
CA LEU A 114 -27.07 -15.53 -21.06
C LEU A 114 -26.97 -15.64 -19.54
N SER A 115 -25.77 -15.94 -19.04
CA SER A 115 -25.52 -16.15 -17.61
C SER A 115 -24.23 -15.49 -17.19
N LEU A 116 -24.36 -14.48 -16.32
CA LEU A 116 -23.25 -13.67 -15.84
C LEU A 116 -22.95 -14.05 -14.40
N VAL A 117 -21.74 -14.55 -14.16
CA VAL A 117 -21.30 -15.01 -12.85
C VAL A 117 -20.58 -13.87 -12.14
N SER A 118 -20.95 -13.57 -10.90
CA SER A 118 -20.42 -12.46 -10.07
C SER A 118 -19.06 -12.79 -9.41
N GLY A 119 -18.27 -13.64 -10.06
CA GLY A 119 -17.03 -14.20 -9.53
C GLY A 119 -15.79 -13.57 -10.13
N ARG A 120 -14.64 -13.79 -9.48
CA ARG A 120 -13.31 -13.65 -10.09
C ARG A 120 -12.76 -15.04 -10.41
N PRO A 121 -13.22 -15.71 -11.50
CA PRO A 121 -12.71 -17.03 -11.86
C PRO A 121 -11.22 -16.94 -12.22
N ILE A 122 -10.44 -17.94 -11.80
CA ILE A 122 -9.04 -18.06 -12.19
C ILE A 122 -8.99 -18.65 -13.60
N SER A 123 -8.91 -17.77 -14.60
CA SER A 123 -8.64 -18.12 -15.99
C SER A 123 -7.14 -18.10 -16.27
N PHE A 124 -6.65 -19.00 -17.11
CA PHE A 124 -5.25 -19.08 -17.52
C PHE A 124 -5.14 -19.45 -19.00
N ILE A 125 -4.10 -18.94 -19.66
CA ILE A 125 -3.75 -19.33 -21.04
C ILE A 125 -2.73 -20.46 -20.94
N GLN A 126 -2.98 -21.58 -21.63
CA GLN A 126 -2.05 -22.69 -21.76
C GLN A 126 -1.87 -23.03 -23.24
N ASP A 127 -0.62 -23.09 -23.70
CA ASP A 127 -0.29 -23.67 -25.00
C ASP A 127 -0.49 -25.20 -24.94
N LEU A 128 -1.42 -25.71 -25.74
CA LEU A 128 -1.74 -27.13 -25.86
C LEU A 128 -0.96 -27.84 -26.99
N TYR A 129 -0.21 -27.09 -27.80
CA TYR A 129 0.58 -27.59 -28.92
C TYR A 129 2.06 -27.77 -28.57
N GLN A 130 2.60 -27.00 -27.62
CA GLN A 130 3.95 -27.22 -27.09
C GLN A 130 3.97 -28.39 -26.09
N PRO A 131 4.64 -29.52 -26.40
CA PRO A 131 4.76 -30.64 -25.48
C PRO A 131 5.65 -30.28 -24.28
N ILE A 132 5.06 -30.27 -23.08
CA ILE A 132 5.79 -30.01 -21.83
C ILE A 132 6.68 -31.23 -21.51
N TYR A 133 7.97 -31.13 -21.83
CA TYR A 133 8.96 -32.15 -21.47
C TYR A 133 9.47 -31.96 -20.04
N VAL A 134 9.19 -32.91 -19.15
CA VAL A 134 9.95 -33.06 -17.91
C VAL A 134 11.37 -33.50 -18.27
N PRO A 135 12.43 -32.78 -17.82
CA PRO A 135 13.81 -33.16 -18.10
C PRO A 135 14.12 -34.50 -17.42
N ARG A 136 14.29 -35.56 -18.22
CA ARG A 136 14.68 -36.87 -17.71
C ARG A 136 16.13 -36.81 -17.23
N GLN A 137 16.44 -37.45 -16.10
CA GLN A 137 17.83 -37.64 -15.71
C GLN A 137 18.57 -38.43 -16.81
N VAL A 138 19.65 -37.86 -17.32
CA VAL A 138 20.51 -38.54 -18.28
C VAL A 138 21.28 -39.62 -17.55
N TYR A 139 20.84 -40.87 -17.69
CA TYR A 139 21.67 -42.01 -17.35
C TYR A 139 22.90 -42.00 -18.27
N GLN A 140 24.04 -41.57 -17.75
CA GLN A 140 25.32 -41.81 -18.40
C GLN A 140 25.62 -43.31 -18.24
N PRO A 141 25.72 -44.09 -19.34
CA PRO A 141 26.28 -45.42 -19.25
C PRO A 141 27.73 -45.27 -18.76
N ARG A 142 28.15 -46.11 -17.80
CA ARG A 142 29.59 -46.32 -17.63
C ARG A 142 30.07 -47.00 -18.90
N ASP A 143 30.98 -46.36 -19.63
CA ASP A 143 31.58 -46.95 -20.82
C ASP A 143 32.08 -48.37 -20.52
N GLU A 144 31.54 -49.37 -21.22
CA GLU A 144 32.06 -50.74 -21.14
C GLU A 144 33.52 -50.78 -21.64
N ALA A 145 33.92 -49.83 -22.49
CA ALA A 145 35.31 -49.57 -22.86
C ALA A 145 36.21 -49.21 -21.65
N PHE A 146 35.68 -48.58 -20.59
CA PHE A 146 36.42 -48.35 -19.35
C PHE A 146 36.61 -49.66 -18.56
N LEU A 147 35.59 -50.51 -18.51
CA LEU A 147 35.68 -51.83 -17.85
C LEU A 147 36.62 -52.79 -18.63
N LEU A 148 36.60 -52.76 -19.96
CA LEU A 148 37.46 -53.55 -20.84
C LEU A 148 38.92 -53.04 -20.88
N SER A 149 39.15 -51.74 -20.74
CA SER A 149 40.52 -51.21 -20.60
C SER A 149 41.10 -51.45 -19.21
N LEU A 150 40.28 -51.45 -18.16
CA LEU A 150 40.66 -51.91 -16.82
C LEU A 150 41.04 -53.40 -16.80
N SER A 151 40.25 -54.27 -17.44
CA SER A 151 40.52 -55.73 -17.42
C SER A 151 41.86 -56.08 -18.08
N ARG A 152 42.23 -55.38 -19.15
CA ARG A 152 43.53 -55.59 -19.83
C ARG A 152 44.71 -55.08 -18.98
N LYS A 153 44.64 -53.85 -18.44
CA LYS A 153 45.68 -53.32 -17.55
C LYS A 153 45.90 -54.16 -16.29
N VAL A 154 44.83 -54.72 -15.71
CA VAL A 154 44.92 -55.55 -14.49
C VAL A 154 45.53 -56.95 -14.74
N LEU A 155 45.64 -57.39 -16.00
CA LEU A 155 46.29 -58.66 -16.34
C LEU A 155 47.81 -58.48 -16.49
N ASP A 156 48.25 -57.49 -17.28
CA ASP A 156 49.66 -57.20 -17.53
C ASP A 156 50.39 -56.77 -16.23
N ASP A 157 49.78 -55.84 -15.49
CA ASP A 157 50.30 -55.27 -14.23
C ASP A 157 50.34 -56.29 -13.07
N LYS A 158 49.77 -57.50 -13.24
CA LYS A 158 49.91 -58.62 -12.30
C LYS A 158 51.06 -59.56 -12.64
N MET A 159 51.46 -59.71 -13.90
CA MET A 159 52.61 -60.55 -14.27
C MET A 159 53.94 -59.89 -13.88
N GLU A 160 54.08 -58.57 -14.06
CA GLU A 160 55.28 -57.86 -13.61
C GLU A 160 55.38 -57.78 -12.08
N ARG A 161 54.27 -57.45 -11.38
CA ARG A 161 54.29 -57.30 -9.91
C ARG A 161 54.52 -58.61 -9.16
N GLY A 162 54.11 -59.75 -9.72
CA GLY A 162 54.47 -61.08 -9.20
C GLY A 162 55.98 -61.32 -9.14
N SER A 163 56.73 -60.69 -10.05
CA SER A 163 58.19 -60.79 -10.14
C SER A 163 58.92 -59.71 -9.32
N ALA A 164 58.31 -58.54 -9.13
CA ALA A 164 58.90 -57.42 -8.40
C ALA A 164 58.71 -57.48 -6.87
N MET A 165 57.59 -58.02 -6.38
CA MET A 165 57.22 -57.91 -4.95
C MET A 165 58.05 -58.80 -4.00
N MET A 166 59.03 -59.54 -4.52
CA MET A 166 60.01 -60.27 -3.69
C MET A 166 61.20 -59.41 -3.22
N ARG A 167 61.20 -58.08 -3.45
CA ARG A 167 62.31 -57.18 -3.04
C ARG A 167 61.86 -55.87 -2.38
N LYS A 168 62.33 -55.71 -1.13
CA LYS A 168 62.40 -54.50 -0.28
C LYS A 168 61.11 -53.93 0.32
N SER A 169 61.06 -53.91 1.66
CA SER A 169 60.31 -52.93 2.45
C SER A 169 61.25 -51.89 3.08
N LYS A 170 60.75 -50.66 3.31
CA LYS A 170 61.04 -49.73 4.44
C LYS A 170 60.59 -48.29 4.09
N GLY A 171 60.13 -47.52 5.09
CA GLY A 171 60.29 -46.06 5.11
C GLY A 171 59.04 -45.16 5.18
N ASP A 172 58.44 -45.09 6.37
CA ASP A 172 57.67 -44.00 7.03
C ASP A 172 57.44 -42.61 6.37
N GLY A 173 56.19 -42.09 6.53
CA GLY A 173 55.85 -40.68 6.84
C GLY A 173 55.60 -39.65 5.70
N VAL A 174 55.03 -38.44 5.93
CA VAL A 174 54.07 -37.94 6.95
C VAL A 174 53.54 -36.49 6.61
N ILE A 175 52.30 -36.12 7.04
CA ILE A 175 51.74 -34.74 7.28
C ILE A 175 51.21 -33.79 6.13
N VAL A 176 49.89 -33.47 6.20
CA VAL A 176 49.13 -32.16 6.12
C VAL A 176 49.24 -31.15 4.95
N GLY A 177 48.10 -30.55 4.52
CA GLY A 177 48.05 -29.21 3.89
C GLY A 177 46.70 -28.72 3.29
N SER A 178 46.14 -27.62 3.82
CA SER A 178 44.83 -26.95 3.56
C SER A 178 44.49 -26.42 2.13
N ALA A 179 43.29 -25.82 1.95
CA ALA A 179 42.72 -25.31 0.68
C ALA A 179 42.62 -23.76 0.55
N PRO A 180 42.46 -23.19 -0.68
CA PRO A 180 42.46 -21.73 -0.96
C PRO A 180 41.10 -21.09 -1.37
N MET A 181 41.08 -19.76 -1.57
CA MET A 181 39.92 -18.92 -1.97
C MET A 181 39.89 -18.54 -3.48
N VAL A 182 38.89 -17.73 -3.89
CA VAL A 182 38.64 -17.21 -5.26
C VAL A 182 38.76 -15.66 -5.31
N PRO A 183 39.37 -15.06 -6.36
CA PRO A 183 39.41 -13.60 -6.61
C PRO A 183 38.54 -13.13 -7.81
N GLY A 184 38.56 -11.82 -8.17
CA GLY A 184 37.81 -11.24 -9.30
C GLY A 184 38.33 -9.88 -9.82
N GLU A 185 37.42 -9.00 -10.28
CA GLU A 185 37.57 -7.59 -10.76
C GLU A 185 37.84 -7.26 -12.27
N GLY A 186 37.35 -6.09 -12.70
CA GLY A 186 37.47 -5.47 -14.05
C GLY A 186 36.37 -4.41 -14.31
N GLN A 187 36.72 -3.15 -14.63
CA GLN A 187 35.80 -2.00 -14.37
C GLN A 187 36.11 -0.69 -15.16
N MET A 188 35.15 -0.14 -15.94
CA MET A 188 35.10 1.24 -16.56
C MET A 188 33.67 1.51 -17.13
N ALA A 189 33.06 2.70 -17.29
CA ALA A 189 33.38 4.15 -17.25
C ALA A 189 33.95 4.81 -18.55
N GLY A 190 33.54 6.00 -19.03
CA GLY A 190 32.43 6.93 -18.68
C GLY A 190 32.69 8.42 -19.13
N ARG A 191 31.67 9.32 -19.22
CA ARG A 191 31.82 10.83 -19.18
C ARG A 191 30.49 11.67 -19.28
N PRO A 192 30.35 12.83 -18.59
CA PRO A 192 29.22 13.80 -18.72
C PRO A 192 29.61 15.31 -18.87
N ARG A 193 28.65 16.26 -19.04
CA ARG A 193 28.81 17.72 -18.76
C ARG A 193 27.49 18.50 -18.51
N ARG A 194 27.54 19.84 -18.33
CA ARG A 194 26.53 20.72 -17.65
C ARG A 194 26.35 22.13 -18.29
N THR A 195 25.11 22.66 -18.27
CA THR A 195 24.62 24.07 -18.11
C THR A 195 25.31 25.29 -18.75
N HIS A 196 24.56 26.17 -19.47
CA HIS A 196 24.09 27.50 -18.98
C HIS A 196 22.98 28.12 -19.90
N SER A 197 22.72 29.44 -19.85
CA SER A 197 21.47 30.14 -20.25
C SER A 197 21.58 31.26 -21.32
N GLU A 198 20.41 31.83 -21.69
CA GLU A 198 20.14 33.11 -22.41
C GLU A 198 20.38 33.21 -23.93
N PHE A 199 19.31 33.56 -24.69
CA PHE A 199 19.26 34.75 -25.58
C PHE A 199 17.81 35.13 -25.98
N SER A 200 17.66 36.22 -26.74
CA SER A 200 16.52 37.17 -26.80
C SER A 200 15.44 36.99 -27.90
N ASP A 201 14.23 37.50 -27.57
CA ASP A 201 13.29 38.34 -28.36
C ASP A 201 12.63 37.91 -29.70
N MET A 202 11.49 38.58 -29.96
CA MET A 202 10.64 38.63 -31.17
C MET A 202 9.81 37.37 -31.51
N ASP A 203 8.51 37.44 -31.87
CA ASP A 203 7.61 38.59 -32.07
C ASP A 203 6.19 38.33 -31.50
N SER A 204 5.38 39.38 -31.38
CA SER A 204 4.05 39.35 -30.76
C SER A 204 2.90 39.70 -31.70
N ASP A 205 1.86 38.85 -31.74
CA ASP A 205 0.49 39.22 -32.13
C ASP A 205 -0.51 38.21 -31.51
N GLY A 206 -1.68 38.59 -30.99
CA GLY A 206 -2.18 39.96 -30.90
C GLY A 206 -3.70 40.13 -30.74
N PHE A 207 -4.40 39.32 -29.92
CA PHE A 207 -5.85 39.53 -29.69
C PHE A 207 -6.30 39.30 -28.23
N GLY A 208 -6.53 40.40 -27.52
CA GLY A 208 -7.33 40.45 -26.29
C GLY A 208 -8.79 40.87 -26.58
N PRO A 209 -9.71 40.74 -25.61
CA PRO A 209 -11.13 41.00 -25.82
C PRO A 209 -11.50 42.49 -25.75
N SER A 210 -12.54 42.88 -26.50
CA SER A 210 -13.18 44.21 -26.41
C SER A 210 -14.55 44.11 -25.72
N GLU A 211 -14.73 44.84 -24.63
CA GLU A 211 -16.00 44.96 -23.91
C GLU A 211 -16.61 46.38 -24.07
N SER A 212 -17.94 46.49 -23.99
CA SER A 212 -18.73 47.73 -24.12
C SER A 212 -18.74 48.35 -25.54
N LEU A 213 -19.73 49.16 -25.96
CA LEU A 213 -20.69 50.00 -25.24
C LEU A 213 -22.07 50.02 -25.95
N ALA A 214 -23.03 50.78 -25.44
CA ALA A 214 -24.45 50.69 -25.81
C ALA A 214 -25.02 51.90 -26.59
N ALA A 215 -26.28 51.74 -27.01
CA ALA A 215 -27.28 52.74 -27.44
C ALA A 215 -27.40 53.06 -28.96
N GLY A 216 -28.66 53.08 -29.41
CA GLY A 216 -29.07 53.42 -30.79
C GLY A 216 -30.50 53.00 -31.10
N TYR A 217 -31.50 53.79 -30.72
CA TYR A 217 -32.91 53.53 -31.09
C TYR A 217 -33.18 53.90 -32.56
N GLY A 218 -33.89 53.05 -33.28
CA GLY A 218 -34.44 53.34 -34.62
C GLY A 218 -35.69 52.50 -34.88
N SER A 219 -36.82 53.15 -35.17
CA SER A 219 -38.11 52.48 -35.37
C SER A 219 -38.55 52.52 -36.83
N ALA A 220 -38.89 51.35 -37.38
CA ALA A 220 -39.64 51.19 -38.63
C ALA A 220 -40.51 49.93 -38.51
N GLY A 221 -41.79 50.03 -38.87
CA GLY A 221 -42.78 48.98 -38.62
C GLY A 221 -42.80 47.86 -39.68
N GLY A 222 -43.15 46.65 -39.23
CA GLY A 222 -43.45 45.49 -40.08
C GLY A 222 -44.57 44.65 -39.46
N SER A 223 -45.52 44.18 -40.28
CA SER A 223 -46.77 43.55 -39.82
C SER A 223 -46.57 42.27 -39.01
N ALA A 224 -47.40 42.07 -37.99
CA ALA A 224 -47.35 40.89 -37.14
C ALA A 224 -47.81 39.60 -37.86
N MET A 225 -47.08 38.50 -37.63
CA MET A 225 -47.60 37.14 -37.75
C MET A 225 -47.96 36.60 -36.36
N PRO A 226 -48.95 35.70 -36.23
CA PRO A 226 -49.24 35.06 -34.95
C PRO A 226 -48.09 34.13 -34.54
N ALA A 227 -47.72 34.17 -33.27
CA ALA A 227 -46.76 33.22 -32.71
C ALA A 227 -47.37 31.80 -32.66
N PRO A 228 -46.57 30.73 -32.83
CA PRO A 228 -47.01 29.39 -32.47
C PRO A 228 -47.30 29.33 -30.96
N PRO A 229 -48.21 28.45 -30.50
CA PRO A 229 -48.47 28.29 -29.07
C PRO A 229 -47.18 27.87 -28.36
N ALA A 230 -46.88 28.51 -27.23
CA ALA A 230 -45.75 28.14 -26.41
C ALA A 230 -45.95 26.70 -25.90
N SER A 231 -45.11 25.78 -26.37
CA SER A 231 -45.00 24.45 -25.78
C SER A 231 -44.64 24.59 -24.30
N ALA A 232 -45.36 23.87 -23.44
CA ALA A 232 -45.04 23.82 -22.02
C ALA A 232 -43.57 23.43 -21.80
N PRO A 233 -42.92 23.87 -20.70
CA PRO A 233 -41.63 23.31 -20.31
C PRO A 233 -41.76 21.78 -20.22
N PRO A 234 -40.79 21.00 -20.70
CA PRO A 234 -40.87 19.55 -20.66
C PRO A 234 -41.02 19.11 -19.20
N GLU A 235 -41.99 18.23 -18.95
CA GLU A 235 -42.16 17.62 -17.62
C GLU A 235 -40.87 16.88 -17.22
N PRO A 236 -40.48 16.90 -15.93
CA PRO A 236 -39.27 16.22 -15.48
C PRO A 236 -39.40 14.73 -15.79
N ILE A 237 -38.52 14.22 -16.66
CA ILE A 237 -38.52 12.83 -17.11
C ILE A 237 -38.39 11.93 -15.89
N ASP A 238 -39.38 11.05 -15.66
CA ASP A 238 -39.27 10.01 -14.63
C ASP A 238 -38.20 8.99 -15.05
N ILE A 239 -36.98 9.21 -14.55
CA ILE A 239 -35.83 8.34 -14.79
C ILE A 239 -36.09 6.92 -14.27
N ALA A 240 -36.93 6.75 -13.24
CA ALA A 240 -37.14 5.47 -12.57
C ALA A 240 -38.00 4.50 -13.39
N SER A 241 -39.08 4.96 -14.04
CA SER A 241 -39.98 4.09 -14.83
C SER A 241 -39.47 3.76 -16.25
N SER A 242 -38.38 4.37 -16.71
CA SER A 242 -37.87 4.25 -18.08
C SER A 242 -37.22 2.90 -18.45
N VAL A 243 -36.97 2.01 -17.49
CA VAL A 243 -36.27 0.72 -17.67
C VAL A 243 -36.93 -0.36 -16.80
N SER A 244 -36.85 -1.63 -17.21
CA SER A 244 -37.19 -2.79 -16.38
C SER A 244 -36.06 -3.84 -16.39
N ALA A 245 -35.79 -4.45 -15.23
CA ALA A 245 -34.79 -5.52 -15.14
C ALA A 245 -35.39 -6.87 -15.53
N ALA A 246 -34.77 -7.55 -16.50
CA ALA A 246 -35.19 -8.87 -16.98
C ALA A 246 -34.38 -10.03 -16.38
N ALA A 247 -33.40 -9.74 -15.52
CA ALA A 247 -32.50 -10.74 -14.95
C ALA A 247 -33.09 -11.44 -13.73
N MET A 248 -33.12 -12.78 -13.76
CA MET A 248 -33.37 -13.62 -12.58
C MET A 248 -32.07 -13.86 -11.81
N ALA A 249 -32.18 -14.03 -10.49
CA ALA A 249 -31.05 -14.23 -9.58
C ALA A 249 -31.06 -15.66 -9.02
N GLY A 250 -29.87 -16.25 -8.85
CA GLY A 250 -29.71 -17.54 -8.18
C GLY A 250 -28.30 -17.76 -7.64
N GLU A 251 -28.20 -18.54 -6.57
CA GLU A 251 -26.93 -19.01 -6.01
C GLU A 251 -26.57 -20.37 -6.62
N VAL A 252 -25.33 -20.52 -7.08
CA VAL A 252 -24.80 -21.76 -7.65
C VAL A 252 -23.46 -22.07 -6.97
N GLY A 253 -23.55 -22.77 -5.84
CA GLY A 253 -22.41 -22.90 -4.93
C GLY A 253 -22.09 -21.58 -4.25
N GLU A 254 -20.80 -21.21 -4.17
CA GLU A 254 -20.34 -19.95 -3.60
C GLU A 254 -20.48 -18.74 -4.56
N LEU A 255 -21.02 -18.95 -5.75
CA LEU A 255 -21.10 -17.95 -6.82
C LEU A 255 -22.55 -17.52 -7.07
N PHE A 256 -22.78 -16.21 -7.14
CA PHE A 256 -24.06 -15.62 -7.52
C PHE A 256 -24.12 -15.44 -9.05
N GLN A 257 -25.26 -15.78 -9.64
CA GLN A 257 -25.47 -15.77 -11.09
C GLN A 257 -26.67 -14.88 -11.46
N TYR A 258 -26.44 -13.95 -12.38
CA TYR A 258 -27.50 -13.25 -13.10
C TYR A 258 -27.87 -14.10 -14.33
N GLN A 259 -29.10 -14.61 -14.35
CA GLN A 259 -29.68 -15.28 -15.52
C GLN A 259 -30.46 -14.24 -16.33
N ILE A 260 -29.94 -13.89 -17.50
CA ILE A 260 -30.63 -13.05 -18.48
C ILE A 260 -31.26 -13.98 -19.52
N GLY A 261 -32.50 -13.70 -19.91
CA GLY A 261 -33.25 -14.53 -20.86
C GLY A 261 -32.71 -14.45 -22.30
N SER A 262 -33.61 -14.53 -23.27
CA SER A 262 -33.30 -14.40 -24.70
C SER A 262 -32.58 -13.08 -25.01
N VAL A 263 -31.29 -13.13 -25.34
CA VAL A 263 -30.49 -11.98 -25.80
C VAL A 263 -30.18 -12.13 -27.29
N ASP A 264 -30.51 -11.07 -28.03
CA ASP A 264 -30.07 -10.87 -29.41
C ASP A 264 -28.98 -9.80 -29.43
N LEU A 265 -27.81 -10.09 -30.02
CA LEU A 265 -26.66 -9.18 -30.07
C LEU A 265 -25.78 -9.46 -31.30
N PRO A 266 -25.77 -8.57 -32.31
CA PRO A 266 -24.90 -8.72 -33.46
C PRO A 266 -23.43 -8.81 -33.10
N ARG A 267 -22.64 -9.48 -33.94
CA ARG A 267 -21.19 -9.63 -33.79
C ARG A 267 -20.46 -8.30 -33.77
N GLN A 268 -19.37 -8.24 -33.00
CA GLN A 268 -18.53 -7.06 -32.80
C GLN A 268 -19.34 -5.84 -32.32
N ARG A 269 -20.39 -6.08 -31.52
CA ARG A 269 -21.21 -5.04 -30.85
C ARG A 269 -21.27 -5.27 -29.35
N SER A 270 -21.64 -4.21 -28.64
CA SER A 270 -21.85 -4.19 -27.20
C SER A 270 -23.32 -3.97 -26.87
N ALA A 271 -23.80 -4.61 -25.80
CA ALA A 271 -25.11 -4.37 -25.21
C ALA A 271 -24.99 -3.90 -23.75
N MET A 272 -25.99 -3.15 -23.29
CA MET A 272 -26.13 -2.71 -21.90
C MET A 272 -27.45 -3.30 -21.35
N LEU A 273 -27.36 -4.42 -20.65
CA LEU A 273 -28.53 -5.21 -20.22
C LEU A 273 -28.89 -4.92 -18.75
N PRO A 274 -30.16 -4.59 -18.43
CA PRO A 274 -30.55 -4.22 -17.07
C PRO A 274 -30.62 -5.45 -16.15
N ILE A 275 -29.79 -5.44 -15.11
CA ILE A 275 -29.68 -6.49 -14.08
C ILE A 275 -30.32 -6.09 -12.74
N VAL A 276 -30.39 -4.79 -12.46
CA VAL A 276 -30.97 -4.21 -11.24
C VAL A 276 -31.84 -3.02 -11.65
N THR A 277 -33.05 -2.93 -11.12
CA THR A 277 -34.02 -1.85 -11.32
C THR A 277 -35.01 -1.91 -10.16
N ASP A 278 -34.51 -1.57 -8.97
CA ASP A 278 -35.11 -1.96 -7.71
C ASP A 278 -35.10 -0.77 -6.72
N LYS A 279 -36.15 -0.61 -5.90
CA LYS A 279 -36.12 0.34 -4.76
C LYS A 279 -35.20 -0.20 -3.68
N THR A 280 -34.38 0.67 -3.11
CA THR A 280 -33.35 0.29 -2.13
C THR A 280 -33.28 1.29 -0.97
N LYS A 281 -32.90 0.83 0.23
CA LYS A 281 -32.73 1.74 1.37
C LYS A 281 -31.47 2.61 1.16
N VAL A 282 -31.64 3.92 1.27
CA VAL A 282 -30.57 4.92 1.15
C VAL A 282 -30.73 5.96 2.26
N GLU A 283 -29.65 6.26 2.98
CA GLU A 283 -29.60 7.32 4.00
C GLU A 283 -28.62 8.39 3.52
N ARG A 284 -29.06 9.64 3.32
CA ARG A 284 -28.14 10.77 3.04
C ARG A 284 -27.33 11.10 4.29
N LEU A 285 -26.05 11.43 4.08
CA LEU A 285 -25.13 11.85 5.14
C LEU A 285 -24.00 12.72 4.56
N SER A 286 -23.34 13.48 5.42
CA SER A 286 -22.12 14.21 5.04
C SER A 286 -20.92 13.53 5.71
N LEU A 287 -20.07 12.89 4.91
CA LEU A 287 -18.94 12.08 5.36
C LEU A 287 -17.71 12.97 5.59
N TYR A 288 -17.29 13.14 6.84
CA TYR A 288 -16.07 13.90 7.16
C TYR A 288 -14.90 12.98 7.48
N ASN A 289 -13.80 13.14 6.77
CA ASN A 289 -12.53 12.52 7.08
C ASN A 289 -11.41 13.57 6.89
N GLN A 290 -10.79 13.98 8.01
CA GLN A 290 -9.78 15.04 8.05
C GLN A 290 -8.57 14.78 7.14
N SER A 291 -8.23 13.52 6.87
CA SER A 291 -7.13 13.13 5.98
C SER A 291 -7.51 13.15 4.48
N VAL A 292 -8.79 13.29 4.17
CA VAL A 292 -9.31 13.42 2.78
C VAL A 292 -9.63 14.88 2.47
N LEU A 293 -10.32 15.58 3.36
CA LEU A 293 -10.65 17.00 3.23
C LEU A 293 -10.72 17.66 4.62
N ALA A 294 -9.91 18.70 4.84
CA ALA A 294 -9.64 19.20 6.19
C ALA A 294 -10.80 20.01 6.81
N ASP A 295 -11.47 20.88 6.03
CA ASP A 295 -12.47 21.84 6.54
C ASP A 295 -13.93 21.48 6.17
N HIS A 296 -14.15 20.54 5.25
CA HIS A 296 -15.48 20.23 4.70
C HIS A 296 -15.70 18.71 4.60
N PRO A 297 -16.92 18.20 4.84
CA PRO A 297 -17.27 16.83 4.53
C PRO A 297 -17.53 16.63 3.02
N LEU A 298 -17.60 15.36 2.61
CA LEU A 298 -18.12 14.95 1.32
C LEU A 298 -19.63 14.69 1.41
N LEU A 299 -20.38 15.11 0.40
CA LEU A 299 -21.76 14.65 0.22
C LEU A 299 -21.75 13.14 -0.04
N GLY A 300 -22.57 12.40 0.71
CA GLY A 300 -22.57 10.95 0.67
C GLY A 300 -23.92 10.31 0.99
N ALA A 301 -23.94 8.99 0.83
CA ALA A 301 -25.10 8.15 1.06
C ALA A 301 -24.68 6.78 1.60
N ARG A 302 -25.32 6.31 2.68
CA ARG A 302 -25.29 4.89 3.04
C ARG A 302 -26.31 4.16 2.18
N LEU A 303 -25.83 3.39 1.21
CA LEU A 303 -26.62 2.47 0.40
C LEU A 303 -26.68 1.11 1.11
N THR A 304 -27.84 0.69 1.58
CA THR A 304 -28.07 -0.70 2.01
C THR A 304 -28.68 -1.47 0.85
N ASN A 305 -28.06 -2.60 0.48
CA ASN A 305 -28.52 -3.43 -0.62
C ASN A 305 -29.73 -4.30 -0.20
N THR A 306 -30.93 -3.79 -0.43
CA THR A 306 -32.18 -4.54 -0.20
C THR A 306 -32.72 -5.20 -1.46
N THR A 307 -31.93 -5.31 -2.53
CA THR A 307 -32.36 -5.84 -3.85
C THR A 307 -32.40 -7.37 -3.94
N GLY A 308 -31.80 -8.06 -2.96
CA GLY A 308 -31.57 -9.51 -2.98
C GLY A 308 -30.50 -9.98 -3.99
N LYS A 309 -29.85 -9.06 -4.72
CA LYS A 309 -28.86 -9.36 -5.76
C LYS A 309 -27.45 -8.97 -5.31
N HIS A 310 -26.42 -9.74 -5.65
CA HIS A 310 -25.03 -9.39 -5.32
C HIS A 310 -24.48 -8.35 -6.30
N LEU A 311 -24.51 -7.07 -5.93
CA LEU A 311 -23.99 -5.98 -6.76
C LEU A 311 -22.47 -6.13 -6.92
N GLN A 312 -21.96 -5.97 -8.15
CA GLN A 312 -20.53 -6.08 -8.44
C GLN A 312 -19.87 -4.71 -8.50
N GLN A 313 -18.60 -4.64 -8.13
CA GLN A 313 -17.79 -3.41 -8.12
C GLN A 313 -17.86 -2.64 -9.46
N GLY A 314 -18.22 -1.35 -9.41
CA GLY A 314 -18.37 -0.53 -10.61
C GLY A 314 -18.61 0.97 -10.33
N PRO A 315 -18.58 1.82 -11.37
CA PRO A 315 -19.01 3.21 -11.25
C PRO A 315 -20.51 3.30 -10.92
N ILE A 316 -20.88 4.30 -10.13
CA ILE A 316 -22.27 4.61 -9.80
C ILE A 316 -22.52 6.11 -9.87
N THR A 317 -23.33 6.53 -10.84
CA THR A 317 -23.75 7.93 -10.98
C THR A 317 -24.90 8.23 -10.03
N VAL A 318 -24.77 9.29 -9.24
CA VAL A 318 -25.75 9.70 -8.23
C VAL A 318 -26.56 10.89 -8.74
N PHE A 319 -27.88 10.78 -8.64
CA PHE A 319 -28.85 11.83 -8.94
C PHE A 319 -29.59 12.25 -7.67
N ASP A 320 -29.75 13.56 -7.47
CA ASP A 320 -30.52 14.13 -6.36
C ASP A 320 -31.55 15.14 -6.89
N GLU A 321 -32.78 15.08 -6.38
CA GLU A 321 -33.96 15.85 -6.82
C GLU A 321 -34.14 15.90 -8.37
N GLY A 322 -33.67 14.88 -9.08
CA GLY A 322 -33.72 14.75 -10.55
C GLY A 322 -32.49 15.30 -11.31
N ALA A 323 -31.60 16.04 -10.64
CA ALA A 323 -30.35 16.54 -11.19
C ALA A 323 -29.18 15.56 -10.98
N TYR A 324 -28.12 15.67 -11.80
CA TYR A 324 -26.85 14.99 -11.55
C TYR A 324 -26.19 15.60 -10.29
N ALA A 325 -25.91 14.76 -9.29
CA ALA A 325 -25.28 15.17 -8.03
C ALA A 325 -23.79 14.83 -7.97
N GLY A 326 -23.35 13.81 -8.71
CA GLY A 326 -21.96 13.39 -8.78
C GLY A 326 -21.79 11.94 -9.22
N ASP A 327 -20.53 11.51 -9.37
CA ASP A 327 -20.17 10.11 -9.60
C ASP A 327 -19.46 9.53 -8.37
N SER A 328 -19.62 8.23 -8.15
CA SER A 328 -18.94 7.47 -7.10
C SER A 328 -18.57 6.06 -7.59
N ARG A 329 -18.03 5.22 -6.71
CA ARG A 329 -17.73 3.80 -6.98
C ARG A 329 -18.39 2.92 -5.92
N ILE A 330 -19.19 1.95 -6.37
CA ILE A 330 -19.63 0.85 -5.50
C ILE A 330 -18.60 -0.28 -5.55
N GLU A 331 -18.38 -0.95 -4.42
CA GLU A 331 -17.57 -2.17 -4.37
C GLU A 331 -18.46 -3.41 -4.52
N ASN A 332 -17.93 -4.63 -4.33
CA ASN A 332 -18.78 -5.82 -4.31
C ASN A 332 -19.69 -5.75 -3.08
N LEU A 333 -21.01 -5.64 -3.30
CA LEU A 333 -21.99 -5.47 -2.24
C LEU A 333 -23.04 -6.60 -2.29
N PRO A 334 -22.83 -7.69 -1.53
CA PRO A 334 -23.82 -8.75 -1.32
C PRO A 334 -25.16 -8.23 -0.78
N GLY A 335 -26.19 -9.09 -0.83
CA GLY A 335 -27.50 -8.79 -0.26
C GLY A 335 -27.42 -8.48 1.24
N SER A 336 -28.28 -7.56 1.71
CA SER A 336 -28.39 -7.10 3.10
C SER A 336 -27.17 -6.37 3.68
N GLN A 337 -26.05 -6.29 2.96
CA GLN A 337 -24.90 -5.47 3.34
C GLN A 337 -25.12 -4.00 2.97
N HIS A 338 -24.24 -3.11 3.44
CA HIS A 338 -24.29 -1.68 3.09
C HIS A 338 -22.91 -1.13 2.71
N ALA A 339 -22.92 -0.09 1.87
CA ALA A 339 -21.74 0.66 1.46
C ALA A 339 -21.94 2.16 1.77
N LEU A 340 -20.85 2.88 2.01
CA LEU A 340 -20.83 4.34 2.00
C LEU A 340 -20.36 4.80 0.63
N LEU A 341 -21.17 5.63 -0.03
CA LEU A 341 -20.83 6.30 -1.28
C LEU A 341 -20.56 7.78 -0.97
N SER A 342 -19.51 8.35 -1.53
CA SER A 342 -19.26 9.80 -1.57
C SER A 342 -19.22 10.27 -3.02
N PHE A 343 -19.88 11.39 -3.32
CA PHE A 343 -20.13 11.84 -4.71
C PHE A 343 -19.92 13.34 -4.94
N GLY A 344 -19.75 14.14 -3.89
CA GLY A 344 -19.45 15.58 -4.00
C GLY A 344 -18.82 16.15 -2.74
N ILE A 345 -18.55 17.45 -2.71
CA ILE A 345 -18.11 18.19 -1.51
C ILE A 345 -19.33 18.90 -0.91
N ASP A 346 -19.56 18.75 0.38
CA ASP A 346 -20.61 19.48 1.10
C ASP A 346 -20.11 20.88 1.46
N GLN A 347 -20.38 21.84 0.58
CA GLN A 347 -20.01 23.25 0.79
C GLN A 347 -20.85 23.95 1.87
N MET A 348 -22.00 23.38 2.25
CA MET A 348 -22.91 23.97 3.24
C MET A 348 -22.57 23.56 4.67
N VAL A 349 -21.80 22.48 4.86
CA VAL A 349 -21.27 22.08 6.17
C VAL A 349 -19.78 22.37 6.24
N LYS A 350 -19.36 23.00 7.33
CA LYS A 350 -17.94 23.16 7.70
C LYS A 350 -17.63 22.32 8.95
N VAL A 351 -16.51 21.61 8.95
CA VAL A 351 -16.04 20.82 10.10
C VAL A 351 -14.59 21.19 10.42
N GLN A 352 -14.36 21.68 11.63
CA GLN A 352 -13.03 22.05 12.10
C GLN A 352 -12.53 21.04 13.15
N ALA A 353 -11.62 20.17 12.74
CA ALA A 353 -10.87 19.28 13.63
C ALA A 353 -9.86 20.12 14.44
N THR A 354 -10.16 20.37 15.70
CA THR A 354 -9.43 21.29 16.59
C THR A 354 -9.15 20.65 17.95
N HIS A 355 -8.48 21.39 18.85
CA HIS A 355 -8.29 21.02 20.25
C HIS A 355 -7.61 19.65 20.47
N VAL A 356 -6.52 19.41 19.74
CA VAL A 356 -5.67 18.21 19.88
C VAL A 356 -4.89 18.28 21.20
N SER A 357 -5.51 17.91 22.32
CA SER A 357 -4.81 17.77 23.60
C SER A 357 -4.19 16.38 23.74
N GLN A 358 -3.03 16.30 24.38
CA GLN A 358 -2.55 15.07 25.01
C GLN A 358 -2.27 15.37 26.48
N GLU A 359 -3.13 14.85 27.34
CA GLU A 359 -2.98 14.89 28.79
C GLU A 359 -2.29 13.58 29.21
N SER A 360 -1.22 13.67 30.00
CA SER A 360 -0.59 12.50 30.64
C SER A 360 -0.74 12.64 32.14
N ARG A 361 -1.34 11.64 32.78
CA ARG A 361 -1.50 11.60 34.23
C ARG A 361 -0.96 10.29 34.78
N ILE A 362 -0.07 10.38 35.77
CA ILE A 362 0.36 9.21 36.54
C ILE A 362 -0.86 8.62 37.25
N MET A 363 -1.08 7.32 37.13
CA MET A 363 -2.10 6.60 37.90
C MET A 363 -1.54 6.07 39.22
N THR A 364 -0.32 5.55 39.18
CA THR A 364 0.45 5.04 40.33
C THR A 364 1.90 4.83 39.91
N GLY A 365 2.77 4.50 40.87
CA GLY A 365 4.09 3.94 40.62
C GLY A 365 4.41 2.82 41.62
N LYS A 366 5.46 2.05 41.34
CA LYS A 366 6.01 0.98 42.18
C LYS A 366 7.53 1.05 42.17
N ILE A 367 8.20 0.69 43.26
CA ILE A 367 9.66 0.55 43.26
C ILE A 367 10.02 -0.90 43.56
N TYR A 368 10.89 -1.50 42.75
CA TYR A 368 11.50 -2.81 42.99
C TYR A 368 12.87 -2.88 42.33
N ASN A 369 13.82 -3.64 42.90
CA ASN A 369 15.14 -3.90 42.31
C ASN A 369 15.92 -2.63 41.86
N GLY A 370 15.75 -1.51 42.56
CA GLY A 370 16.37 -0.22 42.24
C GLY A 370 15.78 0.53 41.04
N VAL A 371 14.55 0.17 40.65
CA VAL A 371 13.81 0.71 39.50
C VAL A 371 12.45 1.23 39.98
N LEU A 372 12.06 2.41 39.52
CA LEU A 372 10.71 2.97 39.63
C LEU A 372 9.94 2.64 38.36
N GLU A 373 8.90 1.82 38.48
CA GLU A 373 7.89 1.60 37.44
C GLU A 373 6.75 2.61 37.65
N ILE A 374 6.36 3.34 36.61
CA ILE A 374 5.30 4.34 36.63
C ILE A 374 4.22 3.93 35.65
N THR A 375 2.97 3.79 36.12
CA THR A 375 1.82 3.58 35.27
C THR A 375 1.21 4.93 34.88
N ASN A 376 1.35 5.31 33.61
CA ASN A 376 0.81 6.54 33.05
C ASN A 376 -0.50 6.25 32.29
N LYS A 377 -1.56 7.00 32.59
CA LYS A 377 -2.73 7.10 31.72
C LYS A 377 -2.58 8.32 30.84
N ARG A 378 -2.46 8.10 29.54
CA ARG A 378 -2.51 9.18 28.53
C ARG A 378 -3.91 9.25 27.95
N ILE A 379 -4.43 10.45 27.86
CA ILE A 379 -5.71 10.78 27.24
C ILE A 379 -5.42 11.73 26.09
N ALA A 380 -5.85 11.37 24.88
CA ALA A 380 -5.83 12.25 23.73
C ALA A 380 -7.25 12.73 23.46
N SER A 381 -7.44 14.03 23.33
CA SER A 381 -8.70 14.64 22.92
C SER A 381 -8.60 15.12 21.47
N GLN A 382 -9.70 15.03 20.74
CA GLN A 382 -9.88 15.61 19.41
C GLN A 382 -11.30 16.16 19.33
N ASP A 383 -11.44 17.47 19.17
CA ASP A 383 -12.74 18.09 18.95
C ASP A 383 -13.00 18.22 17.46
N TYR A 384 -14.23 17.93 17.05
CA TYR A 384 -14.76 18.21 15.72
C TYR A 384 -15.89 19.23 15.89
N VAL A 385 -15.61 20.50 15.60
CA VAL A 385 -16.59 21.58 15.63
C VAL A 385 -17.29 21.62 14.28
N ILE A 386 -18.56 21.22 14.24
CA ILE A 386 -19.34 21.11 13.01
C ILE A 386 -20.33 22.28 12.94
N GLN A 387 -20.33 23.00 11.82
CA GLN A 387 -21.18 24.14 11.52
C GLN A 387 -22.04 23.79 10.30
N ASN A 388 -23.36 23.72 10.46
CA ASN A 388 -24.29 23.52 9.36
C ASN A 388 -24.84 24.90 8.92
N HIS A 389 -24.47 25.34 7.72
CA HIS A 389 -24.99 26.57 7.10
C HIS A 389 -26.15 26.30 6.11
N ASP A 390 -26.53 25.03 5.93
CA ASP A 390 -27.69 24.65 5.12
C ASP A 390 -29.02 25.01 5.83
N LYS A 391 -30.09 25.05 5.04
CA LYS A 391 -31.49 25.17 5.49
C LYS A 391 -32.12 23.81 5.81
N LYS A 392 -31.46 22.71 5.43
CA LYS A 392 -31.84 21.34 5.76
C LYS A 392 -30.98 20.82 6.91
N ASP A 393 -31.54 19.91 7.72
CA ASP A 393 -30.77 19.18 8.71
C ASP A 393 -29.71 18.28 8.04
N ARG A 394 -28.61 18.00 8.74
CA ARG A 394 -27.48 17.23 8.21
C ARG A 394 -27.07 16.16 9.21
N GLU A 395 -27.02 14.91 8.75
CA GLU A 395 -26.45 13.79 9.50
C GLU A 395 -24.98 13.66 9.14
N ILE A 396 -24.09 14.00 10.07
CA ILE A 396 -22.66 14.10 9.82
C ILE A 396 -21.98 12.81 10.29
N LEU A 397 -21.29 12.12 9.39
CA LEU A 397 -20.56 10.90 9.69
C LEU A 397 -19.07 11.24 9.85
N ILE A 398 -18.61 11.36 11.09
CA ILE A 398 -17.21 11.65 11.42
C ILE A 398 -16.40 10.35 11.39
N GLU A 399 -15.41 10.26 10.52
CA GLU A 399 -14.38 9.22 10.53
C GLU A 399 -13.17 9.67 11.39
N HIS A 400 -12.91 8.95 12.48
CA HIS A 400 -11.80 9.21 13.40
C HIS A 400 -10.82 8.03 13.41
N PRO A 401 -9.50 8.24 13.30
CA PRO A 401 -8.53 7.14 13.20
C PRO A 401 -8.46 6.27 14.47
N VAL A 402 -8.45 4.95 14.28
CA VAL A 402 -8.11 3.97 15.30
C VAL A 402 -6.60 4.08 15.56
N ARG A 403 -6.20 4.38 16.80
CA ARG A 403 -4.79 4.38 17.21
C ARG A 403 -4.43 3.03 17.84
N PRO A 404 -3.41 2.31 17.34
CA PRO A 404 -3.01 1.01 17.90
C PRO A 404 -2.74 1.08 19.41
N GLY A 405 -3.37 0.20 20.19
CA GLY A 405 -3.24 0.15 21.65
C GLY A 405 -4.12 1.14 22.44
N TRP A 406 -4.75 2.12 21.79
CA TRP A 406 -5.65 3.07 22.45
C TRP A 406 -7.10 2.57 22.40
N ASN A 407 -7.87 2.88 23.45
CA ASN A 407 -9.30 2.60 23.56
C ASN A 407 -10.11 3.91 23.53
N LEU A 408 -11.41 3.84 23.19
CA LEU A 408 -12.30 4.99 23.32
C LEU A 408 -12.65 5.23 24.79
N ALA A 409 -12.57 6.49 25.22
CA ALA A 409 -12.90 6.93 26.56
C ALA A 409 -14.34 7.49 26.64
N ASN A 410 -14.76 7.92 27.84
CA ASN A 410 -16.02 8.63 28.11
C ASN A 410 -17.33 7.93 27.66
N GLY A 411 -17.30 6.64 27.34
CA GLY A 411 -18.48 5.90 26.89
C GLY A 411 -18.93 6.21 25.45
N LEU A 412 -18.07 6.83 24.64
CA LEU A 412 -18.34 7.10 23.23
C LEU A 412 -18.50 5.80 22.42
N THR A 413 -19.73 5.49 22.02
CA THR A 413 -20.03 4.37 21.13
C THR A 413 -19.99 4.83 19.66
N PRO A 414 -19.09 4.28 18.82
CA PRO A 414 -19.16 4.48 17.39
C PRO A 414 -20.33 3.67 16.81
N ILE A 415 -20.96 4.14 15.74
CA ILE A 415 -22.01 3.37 15.04
C ILE A 415 -21.43 2.25 14.17
N GLU A 416 -20.16 2.38 13.81
CA GLU A 416 -19.40 1.39 13.04
C GLU A 416 -17.91 1.52 13.40
N LYS A 417 -17.19 0.39 13.43
CA LYS A 417 -15.73 0.36 13.62
C LYS A 417 -15.11 -0.53 12.55
N THR A 418 -14.20 0.02 11.77
CA THR A 418 -13.34 -0.74 10.85
C THR A 418 -11.99 -1.04 11.52
N GLU A 419 -11.06 -1.69 10.82
CA GLU A 419 -9.69 -1.90 11.32
C GLU A 419 -8.96 -0.59 11.62
N THR A 420 -9.26 0.47 10.86
CA THR A 420 -8.51 1.74 10.84
C THR A 420 -9.31 2.96 11.29
N LEU A 421 -10.65 2.89 11.31
CA LEU A 421 -11.54 4.02 11.56
C LEU A 421 -12.66 3.69 12.56
N TYR A 422 -12.91 4.62 13.47
CA TYR A 422 -14.15 4.73 14.22
C TYR A 422 -15.10 5.69 13.49
N ARG A 423 -16.37 5.34 13.36
CA ARG A 423 -17.39 6.17 12.71
C ARG A 423 -18.44 6.63 13.70
N PHE A 424 -18.62 7.94 13.82
CA PHE A 424 -19.60 8.56 14.73
C PHE A 424 -20.67 9.33 13.94
N SER A 425 -21.93 9.02 14.21
CA SER A 425 -23.09 9.77 13.69
C SER A 425 -23.35 11.00 14.54
N VAL A 426 -23.45 12.16 13.90
CA VAL A 426 -23.71 13.44 14.56
C VAL A 426 -24.81 14.19 13.80
N PRO A 427 -26.09 14.12 14.24
CA PRO A 427 -27.15 14.97 13.71
C PRO A 427 -26.88 16.44 14.07
N VAL A 428 -26.86 17.32 13.08
CA VAL A 428 -26.67 18.78 13.21
C VAL A 428 -27.82 19.48 12.50
N VAL A 429 -28.67 20.19 13.25
CA VAL A 429 -29.84 20.86 12.70
C VAL A 429 -29.45 22.07 11.83
N SER A 430 -30.33 22.45 10.90
CA SER A 430 -30.21 23.62 10.03
C SER A 430 -29.71 24.86 10.77
N GLY A 431 -28.68 25.52 10.24
CA GLY A 431 -28.11 26.76 10.81
C GLY A 431 -27.37 26.63 12.15
N SER A 432 -27.16 25.42 12.69
CA SER A 432 -26.59 25.22 14.02
C SER A 432 -25.11 24.84 14.04
N THR A 433 -24.49 24.93 15.22
CA THR A 433 -23.12 24.44 15.48
C THR A 433 -23.17 23.37 16.57
N LYS A 434 -22.43 22.28 16.40
CA LYS A 434 -22.34 21.16 17.35
C LYS A 434 -20.92 20.59 17.39
N THR A 435 -20.42 20.29 18.58
CA THR A 435 -19.08 19.72 18.77
C THR A 435 -19.17 18.23 19.12
N LEU A 436 -18.39 17.41 18.44
CA LEU A 436 -18.07 16.04 18.87
C LEU A 436 -16.66 16.01 19.45
N THR A 437 -16.54 15.80 20.75
CA THR A 437 -15.26 15.51 21.42
C THR A 437 -15.01 14.00 21.38
N VAL A 438 -14.04 13.54 20.60
CA VAL A 438 -13.56 12.16 20.65
C VAL A 438 -12.38 12.10 21.61
N LYS A 439 -12.52 11.31 22.69
CA LYS A 439 -11.41 11.00 23.61
C LYS A 439 -10.94 9.56 23.44
N GLN A 440 -9.63 9.40 23.31
CA GLN A 440 -8.95 8.10 23.32
C GLN A 440 -8.04 8.01 24.55
N GLU A 441 -7.90 6.83 25.13
CA GLU A 441 -7.00 6.57 26.27
C GLU A 441 -6.11 5.34 26.07
N ILE A 442 -4.89 5.42 26.60
CA ILE A 442 -3.97 4.29 26.72
C ILE A 442 -3.35 4.29 28.13
N ILE A 443 -3.03 3.10 28.63
CA ILE A 443 -2.26 2.91 29.86
C ILE A 443 -0.88 2.39 29.45
N GLU A 444 0.15 3.19 29.70
CA GLU A 444 1.55 2.90 29.37
C GLU A 444 2.32 2.71 30.68
N SER A 445 3.12 1.64 30.79
CA SER A 445 4.10 1.52 31.89
C SER A 445 5.46 2.06 31.45
N GLN A 446 6.08 2.87 32.30
CA GLN A 446 7.39 3.46 32.08
C GLN A 446 8.36 3.03 33.18
N THR A 447 9.55 2.58 32.79
CA THR A 447 10.56 2.02 33.69
C THR A 447 11.73 2.98 33.86
N ILE A 448 12.06 3.38 35.10
CA ILE A 448 13.09 4.37 35.41
C ILE A 448 14.10 3.80 36.41
N ALA A 449 15.36 3.62 36.00
CA ALA A 449 16.41 3.13 36.90
C ALA A 449 16.86 4.24 37.85
N LEU A 450 16.70 4.04 39.16
CA LEU A 450 16.91 5.09 40.18
C LEU A 450 18.39 5.33 40.51
N ILE A 451 19.25 4.31 40.35
CA ILE A 451 20.70 4.42 40.60
C ILE A 451 21.36 5.43 39.63
N PRO A 452 21.17 5.36 38.30
CA PRO A 452 21.69 6.37 37.36
C PRO A 452 20.80 7.61 37.22
N ALA A 453 19.62 7.68 37.85
CA ALA A 453 18.70 8.81 37.69
C ALA A 453 19.31 10.14 38.16
N ASP A 454 19.04 11.21 37.41
CA ASP A 454 19.37 12.57 37.82
C ASP A 454 18.63 12.95 39.13
N ILE A 455 19.20 13.88 39.89
CA ILE A 455 18.63 14.35 41.15
C ILE A 455 17.24 14.99 40.97
N GLY A 456 17.00 15.70 39.87
CA GLY A 456 15.70 16.32 39.57
C GLY A 456 14.59 15.29 39.28
N ILE A 457 14.94 14.10 38.79
CA ILE A 457 13.98 12.99 38.61
C ILE A 457 13.48 12.50 39.98
N LEU A 458 14.38 12.37 40.95
CA LEU A 458 14.02 12.00 42.32
C LEU A 458 13.16 13.09 42.98
N GLU A 459 13.50 14.36 42.75
CA GLU A 459 12.73 15.50 43.29
C GLU A 459 11.29 15.52 42.76
N VAL A 460 11.10 15.55 41.43
CA VAL A 460 9.78 15.64 40.78
C VAL A 460 8.86 14.52 41.26
N TYR A 461 9.32 13.27 41.23
CA TYR A 461 8.50 12.13 41.64
C TYR A 461 8.34 11.99 43.16
N SER A 462 9.21 12.62 43.97
CA SER A 462 8.98 12.74 45.42
C SER A 462 7.86 13.71 45.79
N GLN A 463 7.57 14.69 44.93
CA GLN A 463 6.55 15.72 45.16
C GLN A 463 5.19 15.41 44.50
N GLN A 464 5.14 14.46 43.55
CA GLN A 464 3.96 14.26 42.71
C GLN A 464 2.77 13.58 43.42
N GLY A 465 1.61 14.22 43.37
CA GLY A 465 0.40 13.88 44.13
C GLY A 465 -0.17 12.47 43.90
N GLU A 466 -0.03 11.94 42.68
CA GLU A 466 -0.53 10.62 42.28
C GLU A 466 0.38 9.44 42.66
N ILE A 467 1.63 9.67 43.05
CA ILE A 467 2.55 8.60 43.46
C ILE A 467 2.25 8.19 44.92
N PRO A 468 2.20 6.88 45.27
CA PRO A 468 1.93 6.43 46.64
C PRO A 468 2.84 7.08 47.69
N GLN A 469 2.28 7.46 48.85
CA GLN A 469 3.04 8.15 49.91
C GLN A 469 4.31 7.40 50.39
N PRO A 470 4.34 6.06 50.52
CA PRO A 470 5.57 5.34 50.84
C PRO A 470 6.67 5.56 49.79
N ILE A 471 6.30 5.57 48.51
CA ILE A 471 7.20 5.77 47.37
C ILE A 471 7.71 7.20 47.31
N ARG A 472 6.84 8.21 47.48
CA ARG A 472 7.27 9.61 47.65
C ARG A 472 8.30 9.78 48.76
N THR A 473 8.04 9.17 49.92
CA THR A 473 8.93 9.22 51.09
C THR A 473 10.28 8.56 50.80
N ALA A 474 10.29 7.44 50.06
CA ALA A 474 11.53 6.77 49.67
C ALA A 474 12.34 7.59 48.64
N LEU A 475 11.67 8.17 47.64
CA LEU A 475 12.30 9.04 46.65
C LEU A 475 12.87 10.32 47.27
N ALA A 476 12.15 10.95 48.22
CA ALA A 476 12.66 12.09 48.98
C ALA A 476 13.93 11.76 49.78
N LYS A 477 14.00 10.56 50.37
CA LYS A 477 15.22 10.10 51.05
C LYS A 477 16.36 9.83 50.07
N ALA A 478 16.09 9.21 48.92
CA ALA A 478 17.09 9.00 47.87
C ALA A 478 17.62 10.33 47.31
N PHE A 479 16.75 11.34 47.15
CA PHE A 479 17.10 12.71 46.78
C PHE A 479 18.08 13.35 47.78
N GLU A 480 17.77 13.37 49.09
CA GLU A 480 18.68 13.94 50.09
C GLU A 480 20.02 13.19 50.19
N MET A 481 20.02 11.86 50.00
CA MET A 481 21.26 11.08 49.93
C MET A 481 22.09 11.43 48.68
N ARG A 482 21.47 11.58 47.50
CA ARG A 482 22.16 12.00 46.27
C ARG A 482 22.67 13.44 46.34
N LYS A 483 21.91 14.33 46.95
CA LYS A 483 22.27 15.72 47.26
C LYS A 483 23.51 15.80 48.17
N SER A 484 23.56 14.95 49.20
CA SER A 484 24.74 14.83 50.07
C SER A 484 25.97 14.31 49.33
N LEU A 485 25.80 13.36 48.39
CA LEU A 485 26.88 12.84 47.55
C LEU A 485 27.44 13.94 46.62
N MET A 486 26.55 14.66 45.92
CA MET A 486 26.92 15.75 45.02
C MET A 486 27.66 16.90 45.73
N GLU A 487 27.28 17.22 46.98
CA GLU A 487 28.00 18.22 47.78
C GLU A 487 29.41 17.76 48.17
N LEU A 488 29.63 16.49 48.48
CA LEU A 488 30.97 15.95 48.72
C LEU A 488 31.82 15.93 47.44
N GLU A 489 31.24 15.51 46.31
CA GLU A 489 31.90 15.54 44.99
C GLU A 489 32.27 17.00 44.59
N ARG A 490 31.41 17.98 44.87
CA ARG A 490 31.70 19.41 44.69
C ARG A 490 32.84 19.88 45.61
N GLN A 491 32.84 19.49 46.88
CA GLN A 491 33.93 19.83 47.81
C GLN A 491 35.27 19.24 47.36
N LEU A 492 35.27 18.00 46.85
CA LEU A 492 36.46 17.34 46.29
C LEU A 492 37.01 18.12 45.08
N SER A 493 36.14 18.59 44.17
CA SER A 493 36.56 19.46 43.05
C SER A 493 37.22 20.74 43.55
N THR A 494 36.56 21.48 44.44
CA THR A 494 37.10 22.74 45.00
C THR A 494 38.43 22.53 45.75
N ARG A 495 38.68 21.35 46.33
CA ARG A 495 39.98 21.00 46.90
C ARG A 495 41.05 20.71 45.85
N GLY A 496 40.71 19.99 44.78
CA GLY A 496 41.62 19.78 43.63
C GLY A 496 42.01 21.09 42.95
N GLU A 497 41.04 21.99 42.73
CA GLU A 497 41.25 23.35 42.24
C GLU A 497 42.21 24.15 43.14
N LYS A 498 42.05 24.04 44.47
CA LYS A 498 42.92 24.70 45.46
C LYS A 498 44.35 24.16 45.42
N ILE A 499 44.56 22.84 45.31
CA ILE A 499 45.91 22.27 45.12
C ILE A 499 46.53 22.84 43.84
N ALA A 500 45.83 22.81 42.71
CA ALA A 500 46.36 23.31 41.43
C ALA A 500 46.79 24.79 41.51
N ALA A 501 45.99 25.63 42.18
CA ALA A 501 46.33 27.04 42.41
C ALA A 501 47.58 27.22 43.30
N ILE A 502 47.75 26.39 44.34
CA ILE A 502 48.95 26.42 45.19
C ILE A 502 50.18 25.94 44.42
N THR A 503 50.08 24.87 43.62
CA THR A 503 51.19 24.32 42.84
C THR A 503 51.73 25.30 41.80
N GLU A 504 50.86 26.04 41.10
CA GLU A 504 51.29 27.07 40.14
C GLU A 504 51.92 28.29 40.85
N GLU A 505 51.42 28.69 42.02
CA GLU A 505 52.06 29.72 42.86
C GLU A 505 53.43 29.26 43.40
N GLN A 506 53.58 28.00 43.81
CA GLN A 506 54.88 27.43 44.20
C GLN A 506 55.88 27.37 43.04
N LYS A 507 55.41 27.10 41.82
CA LYS A 507 56.22 27.19 40.60
C LYS A 507 56.70 28.63 40.39
N ARG A 508 55.76 29.60 40.40
CA ARG A 508 56.09 31.03 40.31
C ARG A 508 57.08 31.47 41.39
N ILE A 509 56.96 30.97 42.62
CA ILE A 509 57.91 31.26 43.72
C ILE A 509 59.31 30.70 43.41
N ARG A 510 59.40 29.43 42.97
CA ARG A 510 60.68 28.82 42.58
C ARG A 510 61.34 29.54 41.41
N ASP A 511 60.57 29.91 40.39
CA ASP A 511 61.07 30.67 39.23
C ASP A 511 61.67 32.02 39.66
N ASN A 512 60.98 32.75 40.56
CA ASN A 512 61.51 33.99 41.15
C ASN A 512 62.81 33.74 41.96
N MET A 513 62.87 32.67 42.76
CA MET A 513 64.08 32.32 43.52
C MET A 513 65.26 31.91 42.62
N THR A 514 64.98 31.35 41.44
CA THR A 514 65.99 31.03 40.42
C THR A 514 66.47 32.27 39.66
N ALA A 515 65.65 33.32 39.54
CA ALA A 515 65.94 34.57 38.81
C ALA A 515 66.98 35.51 39.47
N GLY A 516 67.84 35.02 40.35
CA GLY A 516 68.99 35.77 40.88
C GLY A 516 68.73 36.63 42.12
N ILE A 517 67.68 36.35 42.89
CA ILE A 517 67.42 37.03 44.18
C ILE A 517 68.56 36.70 45.18
N ASP A 518 69.04 37.72 45.91
CA ASP A 518 70.02 37.53 46.98
C ASP A 518 69.45 36.65 48.11
N LYS A 519 70.19 35.59 48.43
CA LYS A 519 69.85 34.60 49.46
C LYS A 519 69.93 35.13 50.89
N GLN A 520 70.58 36.28 51.12
CA GLN A 520 70.56 36.97 52.42
C GLN A 520 69.45 38.03 52.54
N SER A 521 68.64 38.25 51.50
CA SER A 521 67.54 39.20 51.57
C SER A 521 66.34 38.67 52.38
N ASP A 522 65.69 39.55 53.16
CA ASP A 522 64.44 39.25 53.88
C ASP A 522 63.34 38.73 52.93
N TYR A 523 63.37 39.17 51.67
CA TYR A 523 62.44 38.71 50.64
C TYR A 523 62.64 37.22 50.29
N TYR A 524 63.88 36.76 50.15
CA TYR A 524 64.20 35.34 49.93
C TYR A 524 63.73 34.48 51.11
N THR A 525 64.03 34.92 52.35
CA THR A 525 63.56 34.26 53.57
C THR A 525 62.03 34.16 53.60
N ARG A 526 61.31 35.24 53.25
CA ARG A 526 59.85 35.25 53.18
C ARG A 526 59.28 34.31 52.11
N LEU A 527 59.94 34.18 50.94
CA LEU A 527 59.55 33.20 49.92
C LEU A 527 59.71 31.76 50.41
N LEU A 528 60.82 31.45 51.10
CA LEU A 528 61.07 30.12 51.67
C LEU A 528 60.02 29.75 52.74
N THR A 529 59.70 30.68 53.65
CA THR A 529 58.63 30.50 54.64
C THR A 529 57.28 30.26 53.96
N LYS A 530 56.93 31.03 52.91
CA LYS A 530 55.68 30.84 52.17
C LYS A 530 55.62 29.46 51.49
N LEU A 531 56.72 29.02 50.86
CA LEU A 531 56.76 27.72 50.18
C LEU A 531 56.58 26.58 51.19
N ASN A 532 57.24 26.64 52.35
CA ASN A 532 57.07 25.66 53.44
C ASN A 532 55.61 25.63 53.96
N GLN A 533 55.00 26.81 54.18
CA GLN A 533 53.58 26.90 54.55
C GLN A 533 52.65 26.30 53.48
N GLN A 534 53.00 26.44 52.20
CA GLN A 534 52.25 25.85 51.08
C GLN A 534 52.41 24.33 50.99
N GLU A 535 53.57 23.75 51.32
CA GLU A 535 53.70 22.28 51.44
C GLU A 535 52.77 21.76 52.56
N THR A 536 52.79 22.39 53.74
CA THR A 536 51.89 22.02 54.85
C THR A 536 50.40 22.17 54.47
N GLU A 537 50.05 23.20 53.70
CA GLU A 537 48.68 23.39 53.20
C GLU A 537 48.31 22.32 52.14
N ILE A 538 49.24 21.91 51.27
CA ILE A 538 49.04 20.80 50.32
C ILE A 538 48.83 19.48 51.06
N GLU A 539 49.67 19.14 52.05
CA GLU A 539 49.52 17.93 52.86
C GLU A 539 48.15 17.85 53.55
N GLN A 540 47.69 18.98 54.13
CA GLN A 540 46.37 19.08 54.74
C GLN A 540 45.24 18.88 53.72
N ILE A 541 45.32 19.53 52.55
CA ILE A 541 44.27 19.38 51.52
C ILE A 541 44.29 17.96 50.93
N GLN A 542 45.45 17.33 50.75
CA GLN A 542 45.54 15.93 50.30
C GLN A 542 44.87 14.99 51.31
N ALA A 543 45.10 15.17 52.61
CA ALA A 543 44.42 14.41 53.65
C ALA A 543 42.88 14.64 53.64
N GLU A 544 42.43 15.89 53.45
CA GLU A 544 41.01 16.19 53.26
C GLU A 544 40.43 15.51 52.00
N MET A 545 41.15 15.53 50.87
CA MET A 545 40.70 14.89 49.63
C MET A 545 40.62 13.36 49.75
N THR A 546 41.60 12.72 50.38
CA THR A 546 41.57 11.27 50.66
C THR A 546 40.38 10.90 51.53
N ARG A 547 40.07 11.73 52.54
CA ARG A 547 38.87 11.54 53.37
C ARG A 547 37.58 11.74 52.57
N LEU A 548 37.47 12.83 51.79
CA LEU A 548 36.30 13.10 50.94
C LEU A 548 36.04 11.96 49.96
N GLN A 549 37.09 11.37 49.36
CA GLN A 549 36.96 10.19 48.49
C GLN A 549 36.38 8.98 49.24
N ALA A 550 36.84 8.69 50.47
CA ALA A 550 36.29 7.61 51.28
C ALA A 550 34.82 7.88 51.71
N ASP A 551 34.50 9.13 52.06
CA ASP A 551 33.14 9.57 52.42
C ASP A 551 32.19 9.49 51.19
N ILE A 552 32.68 9.81 49.97
CA ILE A 552 31.96 9.70 48.68
C ILE A 552 31.62 8.23 48.36
N GLU A 553 32.61 7.32 48.37
CA GLU A 553 32.33 5.90 48.06
C GLU A 553 31.40 5.26 49.12
N THR A 554 31.52 5.69 50.39
CA THR A 554 30.62 5.26 51.47
C THR A 554 29.18 5.75 51.23
N GLN A 555 28.99 7.02 50.85
CA GLN A 555 27.68 7.58 50.52
C GLN A 555 27.07 6.97 49.25
N ARG A 556 27.88 6.78 48.18
CA ARG A 556 27.44 6.14 46.94
C ARG A 556 26.96 4.72 47.19
N LYS A 557 27.76 3.93 47.90
CA LYS A 557 27.36 2.56 48.28
C LYS A 557 26.11 2.57 49.16
N ALA A 558 25.99 3.48 50.13
CA ALA A 558 24.79 3.59 50.97
C ALA A 558 23.53 3.95 50.16
N LEU A 559 23.65 4.79 49.12
CA LEU A 559 22.57 5.13 48.20
C LEU A 559 22.15 3.93 47.34
N GLU A 560 23.11 3.19 46.77
CA GLU A 560 22.86 1.94 46.03
C GLU A 560 22.21 0.87 46.92
N ASP A 561 22.80 0.61 48.09
CA ASP A 561 22.29 -0.32 49.11
C ASP A 561 20.90 0.08 49.62
N TYR A 562 20.54 1.36 49.60
CA TYR A 562 19.20 1.83 49.95
C TYR A 562 18.21 1.60 48.80
N ILE A 563 18.55 2.05 47.59
CA ILE A 563 17.70 1.96 46.39
C ILE A 563 17.40 0.50 46.02
N LEU A 564 18.39 -0.41 46.11
CA LEU A 564 18.22 -1.83 45.81
C LEU A 564 17.34 -2.58 46.82
N LYS A 565 17.14 -2.03 48.03
CA LYS A 565 16.30 -2.63 49.10
C LYS A 565 14.87 -2.07 49.12
N LEU A 566 14.50 -1.23 48.16
CA LEU A 566 13.13 -0.75 48.00
C LEU A 566 12.29 -1.79 47.23
N ASP A 567 11.28 -2.34 47.90
CA ASP A 567 10.15 -3.06 47.33
C ASP A 567 8.86 -2.41 47.88
N LEU A 568 8.17 -1.64 47.02
CA LEU A 568 7.04 -0.77 47.35
C LEU A 568 6.01 -0.78 46.22
N GLN A 569 4.72 -0.85 46.57
CA GLN A 569 3.61 -1.02 45.61
C GLN A 569 2.52 0.05 45.72
#